data_AF-A0A2V5YLG3-F1
#
_entry.id   AF-A0A2V5YLG3-F1
#
_cell.length_a   1.000
_cell.length_b   1.000
_cell.length_c   1.000
_cell.angle_alpha   90.00
_cell.angle_beta   90.00
_cell.angle_gamma   90.00
#
_symmetry.space_group_name_H-M   'P 1'
#
loop_
_entity.id
_entity.type
_entity.pdbx_description
1 polymer ?
#
loop_
_entity_poly.entity_id
_entity_poly.type
_entity_poly.pdbx_seq_one_letter_code
_entity_poly.pdbx_strand_id
1 'polypeptide(L)'
;MVIRAFFQRLFATKFARRALLAFLIVALFLGGIQLRRWIGESTRHVRYQHDIVNAFYWGSETLKEARRLSPNESAANSLKGFCRGYFALYDRVKHKSYQKDYGLDYPPLRLLVMAIWAKEVRNQFPGVDDGHPKLVNPLLKINLLCELLSAVAIFFLVRLCVQRSSRTTRSSSNAGLPKKRAWICGLAAASAAWLESSMILDAHGWPQWDVWILPFYLFAALAALKNRWFVCGCLLAAGAMFKGQLLFVAPFFVLWPLWQKRWNRALDVMAGFTATAALIASPWLLRTPAAWLTFAAVTATSSFFLRGKLPHRIARISGIIGCAAFVIGAFAGGSFAWLRVGFLYGSEHYPYLVISSCYNLPSLLSQLGWSLKDPFCSVHFGSLYFHLTLQWTLRLLYLGALSVCAYGAARQVRDRDSRALIAIAAPWLLMFALLGQMHERYLVWGAVVSAVALGVSFRLSVIHFIISAASTVMIVHVMLIDKKLEATLWAIDLLKHVRPYASVVVLSCVAVYLWNTVRMPILQHRSPRPAQEPSLSLGPEPEEA
;
A
#
# COMPACT_ATOMS: atom_id res chain seq x y z
N MET A 1 19.83 -11.43 -45.79
CA MET A 1 20.97 -10.78 -45.09
C MET A 1 20.82 -9.27 -44.94
N VAL A 2 20.35 -8.54 -45.97
CA VAL A 2 20.25 -7.06 -45.97
C VAL A 2 19.38 -6.48 -44.84
N ILE A 3 18.23 -7.10 -44.54
CA ILE A 3 17.36 -6.69 -43.42
C ILE A 3 18.08 -6.83 -42.07
N ARG A 4 18.82 -7.92 -41.86
CA ARG A 4 19.56 -8.17 -40.62
C ARG A 4 20.71 -7.16 -40.43
N ALA A 5 21.41 -6.82 -41.51
CA ALA A 5 22.47 -5.81 -41.51
C ALA A 5 21.91 -4.38 -41.31
N PHE A 6 20.74 -4.07 -41.89
CA PHE A 6 20.04 -2.81 -41.69
C PHE A 6 19.59 -2.66 -40.24
N PHE A 7 18.95 -3.68 -39.66
CA PHE A 7 18.61 -3.72 -38.23
C PHE A 7 19.87 -3.62 -37.35
N GLN A 8 20.99 -4.28 -37.69
CA GLN A 8 22.24 -4.13 -36.93
C GLN A 8 22.80 -2.70 -36.98
N ARG A 9 22.76 -2.01 -38.13
CA ARG A 9 23.19 -0.60 -38.25
C ARG A 9 22.24 0.37 -37.55
N LEU A 10 20.93 0.14 -37.64
CA LEU A 10 19.92 0.97 -36.98
C LEU A 10 20.00 0.83 -35.46
N PHE A 11 20.36 -0.36 -34.94
CA PHE A 11 20.58 -0.58 -33.50
C PHE A 11 22.01 -0.21 -33.01
N ALA A 12 22.95 0.06 -33.92
CA ALA A 12 24.32 0.44 -33.58
C ALA A 12 24.44 1.90 -33.13
N THR A 13 23.59 2.81 -33.61
CA THR A 13 23.67 4.22 -33.25
C THR A 13 23.03 4.50 -31.88
N LYS A 14 23.76 5.23 -31.01
CA LYS A 14 23.25 5.64 -29.68
C LYS A 14 21.94 6.43 -29.77
N PHE A 15 21.76 7.19 -30.84
CA PHE A 15 20.56 7.98 -31.12
C PHE A 15 19.34 7.09 -31.39
N ALA A 16 19.43 6.17 -32.35
CA ALA A 16 18.31 5.28 -32.69
C ALA A 16 17.87 4.40 -31.50
N ARG A 17 18.82 3.91 -30.68
CA ARG A 17 18.47 3.18 -29.45
C ARG A 17 17.71 4.05 -28.44
N ARG A 18 18.06 5.33 -28.30
CA ARG A 18 17.36 6.27 -27.42
C ARG A 18 15.98 6.61 -27.96
N ALA A 19 15.87 6.83 -29.28
CA ALA A 19 14.60 7.07 -29.96
C ALA A 19 13.65 5.86 -29.82
N LEU A 20 14.14 4.63 -30.04
CA LEU A 20 13.35 3.40 -29.86
C LEU A 20 12.89 3.23 -28.41
N LEU A 21 13.77 3.50 -27.43
CA LEU A 21 13.41 3.42 -26.01
C LEU A 21 12.35 4.48 -25.66
N ALA A 22 12.50 5.71 -26.15
CA ALA A 22 11.52 6.77 -25.94
C ALA A 22 10.18 6.40 -26.57
N PHE A 23 10.19 5.88 -27.80
CA PHE A 23 9.01 5.37 -28.49
C PHE A 23 8.32 4.26 -27.70
N LEU A 24 9.06 3.27 -27.20
CA LEU A 24 8.52 2.20 -26.38
C LEU A 24 7.87 2.72 -25.09
N ILE A 25 8.51 3.68 -24.41
CA ILE A 25 7.95 4.31 -23.20
C ILE A 25 6.64 5.04 -23.53
N VAL A 26 6.62 5.81 -24.62
CA VAL A 26 5.41 6.51 -25.08
C VAL A 26 4.31 5.52 -25.46
N ALA A 27 4.64 4.45 -26.18
CA ALA A 27 3.69 3.42 -26.57
C ALA A 27 3.09 2.69 -25.36
N LEU A 28 3.90 2.33 -24.36
CA LEU A 28 3.43 1.72 -23.11
C LEU A 28 2.55 2.68 -22.30
N PHE A 29 2.94 3.95 -22.24
CA PHE A 29 2.17 4.98 -21.54
C PHE A 29 0.79 5.19 -22.18
N LEU A 30 0.76 5.48 -23.49
CA LEU A 30 -0.48 5.70 -24.24
C LEU A 30 -1.32 4.42 -24.32
N GLY A 31 -0.70 3.27 -24.55
CA GLY A 31 -1.36 1.97 -24.55
C GLY A 31 -2.01 1.66 -23.21
N GLY A 32 -1.35 1.95 -22.08
CA GLY A 32 -1.94 1.78 -20.75
C GLY A 32 -3.08 2.75 -20.45
N ILE A 33 -3.06 3.99 -20.98
CA ILE A 33 -4.21 4.90 -20.90
C ILE A 33 -5.37 4.35 -21.72
N GLN A 34 -5.10 3.93 -22.96
CA GLN A 34 -6.13 3.40 -23.86
C GLN A 34 -6.74 2.12 -23.31
N LEU A 35 -5.94 1.24 -22.70
CA LEU A 35 -6.41 0.01 -22.07
C LEU A 35 -7.38 0.29 -20.92
N ARG A 36 -7.10 1.28 -20.06
CA ARG A 36 -8.01 1.70 -18.98
C ARG A 36 -9.33 2.26 -19.50
N ARG A 37 -9.27 3.09 -20.56
CA ARG A 37 -10.47 3.59 -21.24
C ARG A 37 -11.28 2.45 -21.83
N TRP A 38 -10.62 1.56 -22.57
CA TRP A 38 -11.26 0.40 -23.20
C TRP A 38 -11.90 -0.54 -22.17
N ILE A 39 -11.22 -0.83 -21.06
CA ILE A 39 -11.80 -1.59 -19.94
C ILE A 39 -13.01 -0.86 -19.38
N GLY A 40 -12.89 0.44 -19.09
CA GLY A 40 -14.00 1.25 -18.59
C GLY A 40 -15.21 1.35 -19.54
N GLU A 41 -15.04 1.07 -20.83
CA GLU A 41 -16.13 1.01 -21.80
C GLU A 41 -16.69 -0.40 -21.95
N SER A 42 -15.81 -1.39 -22.08
CA SER A 42 -16.16 -2.79 -22.34
C SER A 42 -16.83 -3.45 -21.14
N THR A 43 -16.47 -3.06 -19.91
CA THR A 43 -17.05 -3.65 -18.70
C THR A 43 -18.31 -2.93 -18.21
N ARG A 44 -18.86 -1.95 -18.95
CA ARG A 44 -20.03 -1.17 -18.51
C ARG A 44 -21.22 -2.05 -18.10
N HIS A 45 -21.44 -3.15 -18.81
CA HIS A 45 -22.56 -4.08 -18.59
C HIS A 45 -22.38 -4.97 -17.34
N VAL A 46 -21.14 -5.19 -16.91
CA VAL A 46 -20.77 -6.04 -15.75
C VAL A 46 -20.14 -5.25 -14.61
N ARG A 47 -20.24 -3.91 -14.67
CA ARG A 47 -19.69 -3.02 -13.66
C ARG A 47 -20.48 -3.15 -12.36
N TYR A 48 -19.77 -3.45 -11.28
CA TYR A 48 -20.31 -3.37 -9.93
C TYR A 48 -20.54 -1.90 -9.54
N GLN A 49 -21.80 -1.53 -9.33
CA GLN A 49 -22.21 -0.13 -9.10
C GLN A 49 -22.37 0.22 -7.62
N HIS A 50 -22.54 -0.77 -6.74
CA HIS A 50 -22.87 -0.55 -5.34
C HIS A 50 -21.87 0.37 -4.63
N ASP A 51 -20.57 0.19 -4.85
CA ASP A 51 -19.54 1.03 -4.22
C ASP A 51 -19.55 2.48 -4.72
N ILE A 52 -19.91 2.71 -5.99
CA ILE A 52 -20.04 4.05 -6.58
C ILE A 52 -21.28 4.75 -6.00
N VAL A 53 -22.39 4.02 -5.92
CA VAL A 53 -23.64 4.51 -5.32
C VAL A 53 -23.43 4.84 -3.85
N ASN A 54 -22.81 3.95 -3.08
CA ASN A 54 -22.48 4.17 -1.67
C ASN A 54 -21.55 5.38 -1.49
N ALA A 55 -20.54 5.53 -2.36
CA ALA A 55 -19.66 6.69 -2.33
C ALA A 55 -20.42 8.01 -2.59
N PHE A 56 -21.32 8.01 -3.57
CA PHE A 56 -22.12 9.19 -3.92
C PHE A 56 -23.13 9.52 -2.83
N TYR A 57 -23.73 8.49 -2.23
CA TYR A 57 -24.66 8.60 -1.11
C TYR A 57 -24.00 9.31 0.08
N TRP A 58 -22.85 8.82 0.56
CA TRP A 58 -22.16 9.42 1.70
C TRP A 58 -21.59 10.81 1.41
N GLY A 59 -21.14 11.04 0.17
CA GLY A 59 -20.80 12.38 -0.30
C GLY A 59 -22.01 13.33 -0.26
N SER A 60 -23.17 12.86 -0.69
CA SER A 60 -24.43 13.63 -0.67
C SER A 60 -24.96 13.85 0.76
N GLU A 61 -24.83 12.88 1.66
CA GLU A 61 -25.20 13.03 3.08
C GLU A 61 -24.36 14.13 3.76
N THR A 62 -23.10 14.32 3.34
CA THR A 62 -22.28 15.45 3.79
C THR A 62 -22.93 16.79 3.42
N LEU A 63 -23.45 16.91 2.19
CA LEU A 63 -24.10 18.13 1.71
C LEU A 63 -25.47 18.35 2.36
N LYS A 64 -26.24 17.29 2.59
CA LYS A 64 -27.49 17.37 3.34
C LYS A 64 -27.26 17.85 4.77
N GLU A 65 -26.21 17.36 5.42
CA GLU A 65 -25.86 17.82 6.76
C GLU A 65 -25.38 19.27 6.77
N ALA A 66 -24.66 19.71 5.73
CA ALA A 66 -24.32 21.13 5.55
C ALA A 66 -25.57 22.02 5.45
N ARG A 67 -26.60 21.58 4.70
CA ARG A 67 -27.90 22.29 4.61
C ARG A 67 -28.63 22.31 5.95
N ARG A 68 -28.66 21.18 6.66
CA ARG A 68 -29.33 21.07 7.97
C ARG A 68 -28.73 22.00 9.03
N LEU A 69 -27.41 22.18 9.00
CA LEU A 69 -26.68 22.99 9.98
C LEU A 69 -26.52 24.46 9.57
N SER A 70 -26.97 24.85 8.37
CA SER A 70 -26.85 26.21 7.86
C SER A 70 -28.20 26.93 7.91
N PRO A 71 -28.22 28.25 8.13
CA PRO A 71 -29.47 29.00 8.27
C PRO A 71 -30.25 29.13 6.95
N ASN A 72 -29.56 29.10 5.81
CA ASN A 72 -30.14 29.19 4.48
C ASN A 72 -29.28 28.45 3.45
N GLU A 73 -29.80 28.31 2.23
CA GLU A 73 -29.17 27.54 1.16
C GLU A 73 -27.86 28.18 0.67
N SER A 74 -27.77 29.51 0.61
CA SER A 74 -26.53 30.19 0.21
C SER A 74 -25.40 29.94 1.21
N ALA A 75 -25.68 29.96 2.52
CA ALA A 75 -24.72 29.60 3.55
C ALA A 75 -24.33 28.11 3.48
N ALA A 76 -25.28 27.22 3.18
CA ALA A 76 -25.01 25.78 3.03
C ALA A 76 -24.05 25.48 1.87
N ASN A 77 -24.21 26.17 0.75
CA ASN A 77 -23.40 25.98 -0.46
C ASN A 77 -22.00 26.61 -0.36
N SER A 78 -21.80 27.52 0.60
CA SER A 78 -20.49 28.10 0.92
C SER A 78 -19.47 27.05 1.39
N LEU A 79 -18.18 27.37 1.30
CA LEU A 79 -17.11 26.52 1.83
C LEU A 79 -17.27 26.27 3.33
N LYS A 80 -17.71 27.29 4.09
CA LYS A 80 -17.95 27.19 5.53
C LYS A 80 -19.10 26.22 5.84
N GLY A 81 -20.20 26.29 5.10
CA GLY A 81 -21.34 25.36 5.20
C GLY A 81 -20.91 23.93 4.91
N PHE A 82 -20.19 23.72 3.80
CA PHE A 82 -19.63 22.42 3.44
C PHE A 82 -18.74 21.83 4.55
N CYS A 83 -17.76 22.59 5.05
CA CYS A 83 -16.88 22.15 6.13
C CYS A 83 -17.67 21.80 7.40
N ARG A 84 -18.69 22.59 7.74
CA ARG A 84 -19.55 22.34 8.90
C ARG A 84 -20.30 21.01 8.77
N GLY A 85 -20.89 20.72 7.61
CA GLY A 85 -21.55 19.45 7.34
C GLY A 85 -20.58 18.26 7.37
N TYR A 86 -19.42 18.41 6.73
CA TYR A 86 -18.37 17.39 6.69
C TYR A 86 -17.84 17.02 8.08
N PHE A 87 -17.55 18.01 8.93
CA PHE A 87 -17.07 17.75 10.28
C PHE A 87 -18.15 17.15 11.19
N ALA A 88 -19.43 17.46 10.98
CA ALA A 88 -20.53 16.95 11.80
C ALA A 88 -21.00 15.54 11.41
N LEU A 89 -20.73 15.08 10.18
CA LEU A 89 -21.32 13.84 9.66
C LEU A 89 -21.01 12.61 10.51
N TYR A 90 -19.75 12.41 10.92
CA TYR A 90 -19.38 11.24 11.74
C TYR A 90 -20.13 11.18 13.07
N ASP A 91 -20.32 12.33 13.73
CA ASP A 91 -21.06 12.39 15.00
C ASP A 91 -22.53 12.06 14.79
N ARG A 92 -23.14 12.59 13.72
CA ARG A 92 -24.52 12.28 13.34
C ARG A 92 -24.69 10.79 13.05
N VAL A 93 -23.82 10.20 12.23
CA VAL A 93 -23.89 8.77 11.89
C VAL A 93 -23.77 7.93 13.15
N LYS A 94 -22.82 8.24 14.02
CA LYS A 94 -22.66 7.53 15.30
C LYS A 94 -23.87 7.68 16.22
N HIS A 95 -24.53 8.84 16.25
CA HIS A 95 -25.68 9.09 17.11
C HIS A 95 -26.97 8.46 16.57
N LYS A 96 -27.16 8.43 15.25
CA LYS A 96 -28.38 7.92 14.60
C LYS A 96 -28.35 6.43 14.29
N SER A 97 -27.21 5.76 14.39
CA SER A 97 -27.10 4.34 14.06
C SER A 97 -27.97 3.48 14.98
N TYR A 98 -28.85 2.67 14.37
CA TYR A 98 -29.52 1.58 15.06
C TYR A 98 -28.57 0.37 15.16
N GLN A 99 -28.52 -0.29 16.32
CA GLN A 99 -27.65 -1.48 16.55
C GLN A 99 -26.16 -1.30 16.18
N LYS A 100 -25.63 -0.06 16.19
CA LYS A 100 -24.26 0.27 15.76
C LYS A 100 -23.95 -0.07 14.30
N ASP A 101 -24.96 -0.24 13.46
CA ASP A 101 -24.79 -0.26 12.00
C ASP A 101 -24.68 1.19 11.52
N TYR A 102 -23.47 1.57 11.10
CA TYR A 102 -23.18 2.93 10.65
C TYR A 102 -23.40 3.10 9.14
N GLY A 103 -23.33 2.02 8.35
CA GLY A 103 -23.24 2.04 6.87
C GLY A 103 -22.03 2.78 6.26
N LEU A 104 -21.44 3.74 6.97
CA LEU A 104 -20.25 4.51 6.60
C LEU A 104 -19.01 3.83 7.16
N ASP A 105 -18.04 3.53 6.29
CA ASP A 105 -16.75 2.93 6.65
C ASP A 105 -15.56 3.71 6.07
N TYR A 106 -15.76 4.97 5.70
CA TYR A 106 -14.74 5.78 5.05
C TYR A 106 -13.86 6.49 6.08
N PRO A 107 -12.53 6.44 5.94
CA PRO A 107 -11.63 7.34 6.64
C PRO A 107 -11.80 8.80 6.19
N PRO A 108 -11.34 9.78 6.99
CA PRO A 108 -11.53 11.21 6.73
C PRO A 108 -11.23 11.66 5.30
N LEU A 109 -10.02 11.45 4.78
CA LEU A 109 -9.67 11.97 3.45
C LEU A 109 -10.46 11.28 2.34
N ARG A 110 -10.85 10.01 2.50
CA ARG A 110 -11.76 9.36 1.54
C ARG A 110 -13.11 10.06 1.53
N LEU A 111 -13.72 10.24 2.71
CA LEU A 111 -15.02 10.91 2.81
C LEU A 111 -14.95 12.33 2.23
N LEU A 112 -13.85 13.06 2.45
CA LEU A 112 -13.64 14.37 1.86
C LEU A 112 -13.67 14.34 0.33
N VAL A 113 -12.96 13.40 -0.29
CA VAL A 113 -12.99 13.23 -1.76
C VAL A 113 -14.40 12.91 -2.25
N MET A 114 -15.12 12.01 -1.56
CA MET A 114 -16.49 11.67 -1.94
C MET A 114 -17.45 12.85 -1.80
N ALA A 115 -17.29 13.66 -0.75
CA ALA A 115 -18.09 14.87 -0.53
C ALA A 115 -17.82 15.95 -1.58
N ILE A 116 -16.54 16.17 -1.96
CA ILE A 116 -16.17 17.11 -3.03
C ILE A 116 -16.73 16.62 -4.37
N TRP A 117 -16.57 15.34 -4.68
CA TRP A 117 -17.10 14.74 -5.91
C TRP A 117 -18.62 14.84 -5.98
N ALA A 118 -19.32 14.48 -4.90
CA ALA A 118 -20.78 14.60 -4.84
C ALA A 118 -21.23 16.06 -5.01
N LYS A 119 -20.51 17.03 -4.43
CA LYS A 119 -20.80 18.46 -4.62
C LYS A 119 -20.70 18.86 -6.09
N GLU A 120 -19.61 18.47 -6.75
CA GLU A 120 -19.39 18.77 -8.16
C GLU A 120 -20.49 18.20 -9.06
N VAL A 121 -20.83 16.93 -8.84
CA VAL A 121 -21.90 16.26 -9.61
C VAL A 121 -23.25 16.91 -9.38
N ARG A 122 -23.61 17.25 -8.13
CA ARG A 122 -24.89 17.90 -7.81
C ARG A 122 -24.98 19.33 -8.36
N ASN A 123 -23.85 20.03 -8.48
CA ASN A 123 -23.81 21.35 -9.11
C ASN A 123 -24.01 21.28 -10.63
N GLN A 124 -23.40 20.28 -11.29
CA GLN A 124 -23.53 20.12 -12.75
C GLN A 124 -24.86 19.48 -13.16
N PHE A 125 -25.40 18.59 -12.33
CA PHE A 125 -26.61 17.82 -12.62
C PHE A 125 -27.60 17.86 -11.45
N PRO A 126 -28.29 19.00 -11.24
CA PRO A 126 -29.30 19.14 -10.20
C PRO A 126 -30.49 18.23 -10.52
N GLY A 127 -30.73 17.23 -9.65
CA GLY A 127 -31.86 16.29 -9.79
C GLY A 127 -31.51 14.89 -10.30
N VAL A 128 -30.22 14.57 -10.52
CA VAL A 128 -29.85 13.17 -10.82
C VAL A 128 -29.98 12.31 -9.57
N ASP A 129 -30.86 11.31 -9.64
CA ASP A 129 -30.89 10.18 -8.72
C ASP A 129 -29.82 9.14 -9.12
N ASP A 130 -29.30 8.49 -8.09
CA ASP A 130 -28.02 7.78 -7.97
C ASP A 130 -27.30 7.19 -9.21
N GLY A 131 -25.98 7.36 -9.23
CA GLY A 131 -25.05 6.33 -9.74
C GLY A 131 -24.76 6.30 -11.24
N HIS A 132 -25.22 7.26 -12.04
CA HIS A 132 -25.02 7.19 -13.49
C HIS A 132 -23.53 7.02 -13.86
N PRO A 133 -23.13 5.96 -14.61
CA PRO A 133 -21.72 5.61 -14.83
C PRO A 133 -20.84 6.70 -15.48
N LYS A 134 -21.45 7.73 -16.06
CA LYS A 134 -20.74 8.88 -16.65
C LYS A 134 -20.22 9.85 -15.59
N LEU A 135 -20.80 9.84 -14.38
CA LEU A 135 -20.51 10.79 -13.31
C LEU A 135 -19.29 10.40 -12.46
N VAL A 136 -18.79 9.16 -12.60
CA VAL A 136 -17.59 8.65 -11.88
C VAL A 136 -16.26 9.08 -12.51
N ASN A 137 -16.29 9.69 -13.70
CA ASN A 137 -15.10 10.04 -14.47
C ASN A 137 -14.03 10.83 -13.68
N PRO A 138 -14.37 11.83 -12.83
CA PRO A 138 -13.36 12.50 -11.99
C PRO A 138 -12.60 11.54 -11.06
N LEU A 139 -13.30 10.58 -10.44
CA LEU A 139 -12.68 9.59 -9.57
C LEU A 139 -11.79 8.61 -10.35
N LEU A 140 -12.19 8.25 -11.58
CA LEU A 140 -11.35 7.43 -12.47
C LEU A 140 -10.05 8.14 -12.86
N LYS A 141 -10.06 9.47 -13.01
CA LYS A 141 -8.83 10.26 -13.22
C LYS A 141 -7.92 10.25 -12.00
N ILE A 142 -8.48 10.26 -10.78
CA ILE A 142 -7.71 10.10 -9.54
C ILE A 142 -7.09 8.69 -9.50
N ASN A 143 -7.86 7.65 -9.83
CA ASN A 143 -7.34 6.28 -9.95
C ASN A 143 -6.15 6.24 -10.92
N LEU A 144 -6.32 6.76 -12.14
CA LEU A 144 -5.25 6.83 -13.15
C LEU A 144 -3.99 7.53 -12.62
N LEU A 145 -4.15 8.63 -11.91
CA LEU A 145 -3.03 9.37 -11.31
C LEU A 145 -2.32 8.52 -10.25
N CYS A 146 -3.06 7.87 -9.35
CA CYS A 146 -2.50 6.99 -8.31
C CYS A 146 -1.77 5.78 -8.91
N GLU A 147 -2.30 5.17 -9.97
CA GLU A 147 -1.64 4.09 -10.71
C GLU A 147 -0.33 4.57 -11.34
N LEU A 148 -0.33 5.75 -11.98
CA LEU A 148 0.86 6.33 -12.60
C LEU A 148 1.93 6.63 -11.56
N LEU A 149 1.55 7.26 -10.45
CA LEU A 149 2.44 7.55 -9.34
C LEU A 149 3.03 6.27 -8.73
N SER A 150 2.25 5.19 -8.67
CA SER A 150 2.70 3.88 -8.20
C SER A 150 3.75 3.25 -9.14
N ALA A 151 3.51 3.27 -10.45
CA ALA A 151 4.48 2.81 -11.44
C ALA A 151 5.79 3.62 -11.38
N VAL A 152 5.68 4.95 -11.23
CA VAL A 152 6.85 5.85 -11.03
C VAL A 152 7.60 5.50 -9.75
N ALA A 153 6.90 5.25 -8.64
CA ALA A 153 7.53 4.87 -7.38
C ALA A 153 8.24 3.51 -7.49
N ILE A 154 7.64 2.51 -8.14
CA ILE A 154 8.26 1.20 -8.42
C ILE A 154 9.52 1.36 -9.27
N PHE A 155 9.48 2.18 -10.32
CA PHE A 155 10.66 2.50 -11.13
C PHE A 155 11.82 2.97 -10.23
N PHE A 156 11.56 3.95 -9.35
CA PHE A 156 12.59 4.50 -8.47
C PHE A 156 13.04 3.51 -7.40
N LEU A 157 12.15 2.67 -6.87
CA LEU A 157 12.48 1.65 -5.87
C LEU A 157 13.45 0.63 -6.44
N VAL A 158 13.07 0.03 -7.57
CA VAL A 158 13.87 -1.00 -8.24
C VAL A 158 15.20 -0.42 -8.68
N ARG A 159 15.18 0.76 -9.33
CA ARG A 159 16.40 1.43 -9.75
C ARG A 159 17.34 1.68 -8.58
N LEU A 160 16.84 2.18 -7.46
CA LEU A 160 17.65 2.48 -6.27
C LEU A 160 18.30 1.22 -5.69
N CYS A 161 17.53 0.15 -5.50
CA CYS A 161 18.02 -1.10 -4.92
C CYS A 161 19.01 -1.80 -5.85
N VAL A 162 18.68 -1.96 -7.14
CA VAL A 162 19.57 -2.62 -8.12
C VAL A 162 20.87 -1.84 -8.31
N GLN A 163 20.81 -0.51 -8.30
CA GLN A 163 22.01 0.34 -8.37
C GLN A 163 22.90 0.18 -7.13
N ARG A 164 22.30 0.01 -5.94
CA ARG A 164 23.06 -0.23 -4.69
C ARG A 164 23.71 -1.61 -4.68
N SER A 165 23.02 -2.64 -5.16
CA SER A 165 23.54 -4.02 -5.22
C SER A 165 24.67 -4.20 -6.23
N SER A 166 24.59 -3.51 -7.36
CA SER A 166 25.62 -3.63 -8.39
C SER A 166 26.97 -3.02 -7.98
N ARG A 167 27.02 -2.23 -6.89
CA ARG A 167 28.25 -1.61 -6.37
C ARG A 167 29.08 -2.55 -5.47
N THR A 168 28.49 -3.62 -4.94
CA THR A 168 29.20 -4.56 -4.05
C THR A 168 29.87 -5.71 -4.80
N THR A 169 29.41 -6.04 -6.01
CA THR A 169 29.77 -7.30 -6.68
C THR A 169 30.94 -7.22 -7.68
N ARG A 170 31.58 -6.07 -7.97
CA ARG A 170 32.63 -6.04 -9.01
C ARG A 170 33.69 -4.93 -8.94
N SER A 171 34.89 -5.35 -9.37
CA SER A 171 36.11 -4.59 -9.68
C SER A 171 35.87 -3.47 -10.70
N SER A 172 36.72 -2.43 -10.63
CA SER A 172 36.60 -1.07 -11.17
C SER A 172 36.44 -0.90 -12.68
N SER A 173 36.48 -1.96 -13.50
CA SER A 173 36.69 -1.80 -14.95
C SER A 173 35.45 -1.40 -15.80
N ASN A 174 34.23 -1.33 -15.25
CA ASN A 174 33.04 -1.01 -16.05
C ASN A 174 31.93 -0.23 -15.30
N ALA A 175 32.19 1.05 -15.01
CA ALA A 175 31.27 1.91 -14.24
C ALA A 175 29.90 2.19 -14.91
N GLY A 176 29.74 1.96 -16.22
CA GLY A 176 28.52 2.28 -16.99
C GLY A 176 27.42 1.20 -17.00
N LEU A 177 27.79 -0.08 -16.99
CA LEU A 177 26.86 -1.23 -17.06
C LEU A 177 25.85 -1.29 -15.89
N PRO A 178 26.24 -1.03 -14.62
CA PRO A 178 25.34 -1.04 -13.47
C PRO A 178 24.17 -0.06 -13.58
N LYS A 179 24.44 1.16 -14.09
CA LYS A 179 23.42 2.19 -14.26
C LYS A 179 22.41 1.76 -15.33
N LYS A 180 22.88 1.20 -16.45
CA LYS A 180 22.00 0.74 -17.53
C LYS A 180 21.09 -0.41 -17.07
N ARG A 181 21.64 -1.39 -16.33
CA ARG A 181 20.84 -2.50 -15.75
C ARG A 181 19.75 -1.99 -14.81
N ALA A 182 20.10 -1.09 -13.88
CA ALA A 182 19.13 -0.53 -12.93
C ALA A 182 17.98 0.22 -13.63
N TRP A 183 18.28 0.94 -14.72
CA TRP A 183 17.26 1.58 -15.55
C TRP A 183 16.35 0.58 -16.27
N ILE A 184 16.92 -0.46 -16.88
CA ILE A 184 16.14 -1.49 -17.59
C ILE A 184 15.24 -2.25 -16.62
N CYS A 185 15.78 -2.72 -15.49
CA CYS A 185 15.01 -3.40 -14.44
C CYS A 185 13.91 -2.49 -13.87
N GLY A 186 14.22 -1.21 -13.63
CA GLY A 186 13.23 -0.24 -13.15
C GLY A 186 12.12 -0.01 -14.15
N LEU A 187 12.44 0.15 -15.44
CA LEU A 187 11.44 0.33 -16.50
C LEU A 187 10.59 -0.92 -16.68
N ALA A 188 11.18 -2.11 -16.65
CA ALA A 188 10.45 -3.37 -16.76
C ALA A 188 9.46 -3.55 -15.60
N ALA A 189 9.90 -3.34 -14.35
CA ALA A 189 9.03 -3.42 -13.18
C ALA A 189 7.91 -2.37 -13.19
N ALA A 190 8.23 -1.13 -13.59
CA ALA A 190 7.23 -0.07 -13.70
C ALA A 190 6.23 -0.32 -14.83
N SER A 191 6.67 -0.92 -15.94
CA SER A 191 5.79 -1.30 -17.05
C SER A 191 4.86 -2.43 -16.64
N ALA A 192 5.37 -3.44 -15.91
CA ALA A 192 4.55 -4.51 -15.36
C ALA A 192 3.50 -3.96 -14.39
N ALA A 193 3.88 -3.05 -13.49
CA ALA A 193 2.93 -2.40 -12.59
C ALA A 193 1.93 -1.50 -13.33
N TRP A 194 2.36 -0.75 -14.35
CA TRP A 194 1.48 0.12 -15.15
C TRP A 194 0.45 -0.65 -15.97
N LEU A 195 0.80 -1.87 -16.39
CA LEU A 195 -0.06 -2.78 -17.16
C LEU A 195 -0.64 -3.90 -16.29
N GLU A 196 -0.60 -3.75 -14.96
CA GLU A 196 -1.11 -4.76 -14.03
C GLU A 196 -2.61 -4.94 -14.24
N SER A 197 -2.98 -6.09 -14.79
CA SER A 197 -4.35 -6.38 -15.22
C SER A 197 -5.35 -6.31 -14.07
N SER A 198 -4.98 -6.82 -12.90
CA SER A 198 -5.86 -6.79 -11.72
C SER A 198 -6.11 -5.36 -11.23
N MET A 199 -5.08 -4.51 -11.25
CA MET A 199 -5.20 -3.10 -10.87
C MET A 199 -6.07 -2.32 -11.84
N ILE A 200 -5.94 -2.56 -13.15
CA ILE A 200 -6.76 -1.89 -14.16
C ILE A 200 -8.23 -2.30 -14.03
N LEU A 201 -8.50 -3.59 -13.83
CA LEU A 201 -9.86 -4.09 -13.62
C LEU A 201 -10.48 -3.54 -12.33
N ASP A 202 -9.75 -3.55 -11.22
CA ASP A 202 -10.21 -2.99 -9.95
C ASP A 202 -10.37 -1.46 -10.00
N ALA A 203 -9.55 -0.73 -10.75
CA ALA A 203 -9.63 0.73 -10.80
C ALA A 203 -10.67 1.26 -11.80
N HIS A 204 -10.88 0.57 -12.93
CA HIS A 204 -11.70 1.08 -14.06
C HIS A 204 -12.83 0.12 -14.47
N GLY A 205 -12.64 -1.18 -14.25
CA GLY A 205 -13.63 -2.22 -14.56
C GLY A 205 -14.73 -2.29 -13.51
N TRP A 206 -14.32 -2.42 -12.25
CA TRP A 206 -15.10 -2.34 -11.02
C TRP A 206 -14.59 -1.14 -10.21
N PRO A 207 -14.96 0.11 -10.54
CA PRO A 207 -14.30 1.31 -10.00
C PRO A 207 -14.18 1.34 -8.47
N GLN A 208 -13.02 0.90 -7.97
CA GLN A 208 -12.65 0.90 -6.57
C GLN A 208 -11.57 1.94 -6.29
N TRP A 209 -11.43 2.22 -4.99
CA TRP A 209 -10.47 3.18 -4.46
C TRP A 209 -9.25 2.48 -3.83
N ASP A 210 -9.01 1.19 -4.13
CA ASP A 210 -7.88 0.41 -3.59
C ASP A 210 -6.53 0.97 -4.07
N VAL A 211 -6.46 1.52 -5.29
CA VAL A 211 -5.23 2.07 -5.85
C VAL A 211 -4.74 3.34 -5.13
N TRP A 212 -5.59 4.00 -4.34
CA TRP A 212 -5.27 5.28 -3.70
C TRP A 212 -4.13 5.18 -2.70
N ILE A 213 -3.93 4.03 -2.05
CA ILE A 213 -2.90 3.85 -1.02
C ILE A 213 -1.54 3.38 -1.55
N LEU A 214 -1.51 2.80 -2.74
CA LEU A 214 -0.28 2.32 -3.37
C LEU A 214 0.81 3.40 -3.47
N PRO A 215 0.55 4.62 -3.96
CA PRO A 215 1.61 5.63 -4.04
C PRO A 215 2.14 6.00 -2.66
N PHE A 216 1.28 6.13 -1.65
CA PHE A 216 1.72 6.45 -0.28
C PHE A 216 2.62 5.37 0.30
N TYR A 217 2.26 4.10 0.14
CA TYR A 217 3.08 2.97 0.57
C TYR A 217 4.44 2.94 -0.15
N LEU A 218 4.44 3.05 -1.49
CA LEU A 218 5.66 2.93 -2.30
C LEU A 218 6.61 4.11 -2.08
N PHE A 219 6.08 5.34 -1.94
CA PHE A 219 6.88 6.50 -1.58
C PHE A 219 7.35 6.46 -0.13
N ALA A 220 6.59 5.87 0.80
CA ALA A 220 7.05 5.61 2.17
C ALA A 220 8.25 4.64 2.17
N ALA A 221 8.19 3.56 1.38
CA ALA A 221 9.33 2.66 1.18
C ALA A 221 10.55 3.36 0.57
N LEU A 222 10.35 4.24 -0.43
CA LEU A 222 11.43 5.07 -0.97
C LEU A 222 12.03 6.01 0.08
N ALA A 223 11.19 6.64 0.89
CA ALA A 223 11.61 7.53 1.97
C ALA A 223 12.44 6.77 3.00
N ALA A 224 11.99 5.59 3.43
CA ALA A 224 12.72 4.70 4.34
C ALA A 224 14.09 4.29 3.76
N LEU A 225 14.14 3.87 2.49
CA LEU A 225 15.40 3.53 1.80
C LEU A 225 16.36 4.73 1.64
N LYS A 226 15.83 5.95 1.64
CA LYS A 226 16.59 7.22 1.65
C LYS A 226 16.84 7.76 3.06
N ASN A 227 16.57 6.98 4.11
CA ASN A 227 16.77 7.34 5.51
C ASN A 227 15.92 8.57 5.96
N ARG A 228 14.79 8.83 5.29
CA ARG A 228 13.80 9.87 5.59
C ARG A 228 12.60 9.29 6.35
N TRP A 229 12.86 8.80 7.55
CA TRP A 229 11.89 8.04 8.36
C TRP A 229 10.67 8.86 8.83
N PHE A 230 10.84 10.14 9.13
CA PHE A 230 9.71 11.02 9.44
C PHE A 230 8.72 11.13 8.28
N VAL A 231 9.24 11.38 7.06
CA VAL A 231 8.42 11.43 5.83
C VAL A 231 7.74 10.10 5.55
N CYS A 232 8.42 8.97 5.83
CA CYS A 232 7.80 7.64 5.77
C CYS A 232 6.56 7.56 6.66
N GLY A 233 6.66 8.00 7.92
CA GLY A 233 5.53 8.08 8.85
C GLY A 233 4.39 8.96 8.32
N CYS A 234 4.71 10.15 7.79
CA CYS A 234 3.71 11.07 7.25
C CYS A 234 2.94 10.47 6.07
N LEU A 235 3.64 9.82 5.13
CA LEU A 235 3.02 9.19 3.97
C LEU A 235 2.11 8.02 4.38
N LEU A 236 2.53 7.20 5.36
CA LEU A 236 1.70 6.11 5.87
C LEU A 236 0.41 6.61 6.54
N ALA A 237 0.49 7.68 7.34
CA ALA A 237 -0.69 8.28 7.95
C ALA A 237 -1.62 8.89 6.89
N ALA A 238 -1.09 9.65 5.93
CA ALA A 238 -1.89 10.24 4.86
C ALA A 238 -2.61 9.16 4.02
N GLY A 239 -1.91 8.08 3.65
CA GLY A 239 -2.51 6.96 2.93
C GLY A 239 -3.57 6.22 3.75
N ALA A 240 -3.34 6.02 5.06
CA ALA A 240 -4.31 5.39 5.95
C ALA A 240 -5.62 6.19 6.04
N MET A 241 -5.56 7.52 5.91
CA MET A 241 -6.72 8.40 5.88
C MET A 241 -7.48 8.36 4.55
N PHE A 242 -6.96 7.69 3.51
CA PHE A 242 -7.71 7.32 2.31
C PHE A 242 -8.23 5.89 2.36
N LYS A 243 -7.48 4.95 2.95
CA LYS A 243 -7.90 3.55 3.13
C LYS A 243 -7.19 2.92 4.33
N GLY A 244 -7.96 2.51 5.33
CA GLY A 244 -7.45 1.99 6.60
C GLY A 244 -6.61 0.70 6.47
N GLN A 245 -6.79 -0.06 5.38
CA GLN A 245 -6.03 -1.28 5.11
C GLN A 245 -4.52 -1.05 5.00
N LEU A 246 -4.05 0.17 4.72
CA LEU A 246 -2.63 0.51 4.79
C LEU A 246 -2.03 0.28 6.18
N LEU A 247 -2.85 0.35 7.24
CA LEU A 247 -2.42 0.12 8.62
C LEU A 247 -2.01 -1.33 8.87
N PHE A 248 -2.43 -2.30 8.05
CA PHE A 248 -1.97 -3.68 8.19
C PHE A 248 -0.48 -3.84 7.89
N VAL A 249 0.07 -3.04 6.97
CA VAL A 249 1.49 -3.10 6.61
C VAL A 249 2.34 -2.02 7.28
N ALA A 250 1.73 -0.94 7.81
CA ALA A 250 2.45 0.15 8.45
C ALA A 250 3.44 -0.28 9.56
N PRO A 251 3.14 -1.28 10.43
CA PRO A 251 4.07 -1.71 11.48
C PRO A 251 5.42 -2.23 10.95
N PHE A 252 5.47 -2.73 9.70
CA PHE A 252 6.72 -3.09 9.03
C PHE A 252 7.75 -1.96 9.08
N PHE A 253 7.33 -0.71 8.86
CA PHE A 253 8.22 0.45 8.83
C PHE A 253 8.70 0.89 10.21
N VAL A 254 8.02 0.47 11.27
CA VAL A 254 8.47 0.66 12.66
C VAL A 254 9.44 -0.46 13.05
N LEU A 255 9.09 -1.71 12.74
CA LEU A 255 9.90 -2.89 13.04
C LEU A 255 11.24 -2.90 12.29
N TRP A 256 11.27 -2.37 11.07
CA TRP A 256 12.48 -2.34 10.24
C TRP A 256 13.65 -1.60 10.93
N PRO A 257 13.55 -0.31 11.31
CA PRO A 257 14.63 0.36 12.01
C PRO A 257 14.91 -0.24 13.41
N LEU A 258 13.91 -0.86 14.07
CA LEU A 258 14.13 -1.57 15.34
C LEU A 258 15.06 -2.76 15.19
N TRP A 259 14.89 -3.57 14.12
CA TRP A 259 15.83 -4.66 13.79
C TRP A 259 17.25 -4.16 13.47
N GLN A 260 17.38 -2.91 13.02
CA GLN A 260 18.68 -2.26 12.84
C GLN A 260 19.25 -1.65 14.13
N LYS A 261 18.56 -1.81 15.28
CA LYS A 261 18.86 -1.16 16.56
C LYS A 261 18.84 0.38 16.47
N ARG A 262 18.07 0.93 15.52
CA ARG A 262 17.95 2.37 15.25
C ARG A 262 16.66 2.94 15.83
N TRP A 263 16.54 2.93 17.15
CA TRP A 263 15.37 3.40 17.90
C TRP A 263 14.90 4.79 17.50
N ASN A 264 15.82 5.75 17.34
CA ASN A 264 15.49 7.11 16.90
C ASN A 264 14.74 7.14 15.55
N ARG A 265 15.02 6.19 14.65
CA ARG A 265 14.36 6.13 13.35
C ARG A 265 12.97 5.51 13.42
N ALA A 266 12.77 4.54 14.32
CA ALA A 266 11.44 4.03 14.63
C ALA A 266 10.57 5.16 15.24
N LEU A 267 11.14 5.94 16.16
CA LEU A 267 10.47 7.12 16.72
C LEU A 267 10.19 8.19 15.66
N ASP A 268 11.10 8.43 14.70
CA ASP A 268 10.84 9.34 13.58
C ASP A 268 9.61 8.90 12.77
N VAL A 269 9.45 7.59 12.48
CA VAL A 269 8.26 7.05 11.78
C VAL A 269 7.00 7.30 12.60
N MET A 270 7.01 6.93 13.88
CA MET A 270 5.86 7.12 14.77
C MET A 270 5.50 8.60 14.88
N ALA A 271 6.49 9.48 15.02
CA ALA A 271 6.27 10.92 15.11
C ALA A 271 5.65 11.49 13.83
N GLY A 272 6.16 11.11 12.65
CA GLY A 272 5.57 11.53 11.37
C GLY A 272 4.16 11.02 11.18
N PHE A 273 3.90 9.78 11.60
CA PHE A 273 2.57 9.18 11.54
C PHE A 273 1.59 9.93 12.45
N THR A 274 1.93 10.06 13.73
CA THR A 274 1.08 10.72 14.73
C THR A 274 0.84 12.18 14.40
N ALA A 275 1.87 12.92 13.98
CA ALA A 275 1.74 14.34 13.60
C ALA A 275 0.77 14.52 12.43
N THR A 276 0.88 13.69 11.40
CA THR A 276 0.03 13.78 10.21
C THR A 276 -1.39 13.33 10.50
N ALA A 277 -1.56 12.25 11.27
CA ALA A 277 -2.87 11.80 11.70
C ALA A 277 -3.57 12.85 12.56
N ALA A 278 -2.85 13.47 13.51
CA ALA A 278 -3.35 14.57 14.33
C ALA A 278 -3.70 15.80 13.50
N LEU A 279 -2.88 16.18 12.52
CA LEU A 279 -3.17 17.31 11.63
C LEU A 279 -4.49 17.09 10.88
N ILE A 280 -4.68 15.91 10.28
CA ILE A 280 -5.89 15.56 9.56
C ILE A 280 -7.08 15.47 10.51
N ALA A 281 -6.92 14.85 11.68
CA ALA A 281 -7.98 14.64 12.66
C ALA A 281 -8.29 15.88 13.52
N SER A 282 -7.44 16.91 13.49
CA SER A 282 -7.53 18.08 14.36
C SER A 282 -8.91 18.77 14.36
N PRO A 283 -9.68 18.85 13.25
CA PRO A 283 -11.01 19.45 13.29
C PRO A 283 -12.00 18.70 14.19
N TRP A 284 -11.83 17.39 14.37
CA TRP A 284 -12.65 16.59 15.28
C TRP A 284 -12.08 16.52 16.69
N LEU A 285 -10.74 16.55 16.83
CA LEU A 285 -10.08 16.49 18.13
C LEU A 285 -10.18 17.83 18.89
N LEU A 286 -9.94 18.95 18.22
CA LEU A 286 -9.86 20.29 18.82
C LEU A 286 -11.14 21.08 18.50
N ARG A 287 -12.27 20.71 19.13
CA ARG A 287 -13.57 21.34 18.85
C ARG A 287 -13.83 22.62 19.64
N THR A 288 -13.23 22.73 20.82
CA THR A 288 -13.49 23.83 21.76
C THR A 288 -12.39 24.90 21.68
N PRO A 289 -12.72 26.18 21.95
CA PRO A 289 -11.70 27.23 22.05
C PRO A 289 -10.63 26.90 23.11
N ALA A 290 -11.06 26.30 24.24
CA ALA A 290 -10.15 25.82 25.28
C ALA A 290 -9.14 24.79 24.75
N ALA A 291 -9.59 23.80 23.96
CA ALA A 291 -8.70 22.81 23.34
C ALA A 291 -7.66 23.47 22.42
N TRP A 292 -8.06 24.47 21.63
CA TRP A 292 -7.14 25.23 20.78
C TRP A 292 -6.13 26.05 21.58
N LEU A 293 -6.56 26.73 22.65
CA LEU A 293 -5.67 27.50 23.53
C LEU A 293 -4.65 26.58 24.23
N THR A 294 -5.09 25.46 24.79
CA THR A 294 -4.20 24.46 25.39
C THR A 294 -3.22 23.90 24.36
N PHE A 295 -3.69 23.59 23.15
CA PHE A 295 -2.84 23.09 22.08
C PHE A 295 -1.78 24.11 21.63
N ALA A 296 -2.16 25.38 21.50
CA ALA A 296 -1.25 26.47 21.19
C ALA A 296 -0.19 26.64 22.29
N ALA A 297 -0.59 26.60 23.57
CA ALA A 297 0.33 26.67 24.70
C ALA A 297 1.33 25.50 24.69
N VAL A 298 0.86 24.26 24.50
CA VAL A 298 1.75 23.08 24.41
C VAL A 298 2.71 23.19 23.22
N THR A 299 2.23 23.69 22.09
CA THR A 299 3.05 23.89 20.88
C THR A 299 4.15 24.94 21.11
N ALA A 300 3.80 26.07 21.73
CA ALA A 300 4.74 27.14 22.07
C ALA A 300 5.81 26.66 23.06
N THR A 301 5.37 26.01 24.14
CA THR A 301 6.23 25.40 25.17
C THR A 301 7.18 24.37 24.56
N SER A 302 6.67 23.40 23.81
CA SER A 302 7.47 22.36 23.17
C SER A 302 8.51 22.95 22.20
N SER A 303 8.12 23.99 21.45
CA SER A 303 9.01 24.67 20.51
C SER A 303 10.10 25.47 21.21
N PHE A 304 9.79 26.06 22.38
CA PHE A 304 10.71 26.84 23.21
C PHE A 304 11.74 25.95 23.93
N PHE A 305 11.28 24.92 24.65
CA PHE A 305 12.16 24.00 25.39
C PHE A 305 13.08 23.17 24.49
N LEU A 306 12.65 22.89 23.25
CA LEU A 306 13.45 22.13 22.28
C LEU A 306 14.33 23.05 21.39
N ARG A 307 14.58 24.32 21.77
CA ARG A 307 15.46 25.25 21.02
C ARG A 307 16.92 24.80 20.86
N GLY A 308 17.40 23.86 21.68
CA GLY A 308 18.77 23.33 21.60
C GLY A 308 19.10 22.51 20.34
N LYS A 309 20.40 22.25 20.12
CA LYS A 309 20.95 21.46 18.99
C LYS A 309 20.67 19.95 19.10
N LEU A 310 19.41 19.54 19.25
CA LEU A 310 19.05 18.12 19.28
C LEU A 310 18.95 17.54 17.86
N PRO A 311 19.61 16.42 17.55
CA PRO A 311 19.36 15.69 16.32
C PRO A 311 17.91 15.20 16.31
N HIS A 312 17.26 15.18 15.13
CA HIS A 312 15.85 14.79 14.96
C HIS A 312 14.81 15.74 15.60
N ARG A 313 15.18 17.00 15.87
CA ARG A 313 14.32 18.01 16.51
C ARG A 313 12.92 18.13 15.89
N ILE A 314 12.85 18.28 14.56
CA ILE A 314 11.57 18.47 13.86
C ILE A 314 10.65 17.28 14.07
N ALA A 315 11.17 16.05 13.96
CA ALA A 315 10.39 14.84 14.17
C ALA A 315 9.87 14.77 15.61
N ARG A 316 10.72 15.00 16.61
CA ARG A 316 10.31 14.96 18.02
C ARG A 316 9.26 16.01 18.37
N ILE A 317 9.46 17.26 17.95
CA ILE A 317 8.49 18.34 18.17
C ILE A 317 7.15 17.97 17.52
N SER A 318 7.17 17.54 16.25
CA SER A 318 5.96 17.16 15.52
C SER A 318 5.23 15.99 16.20
N GLY A 319 5.97 14.99 16.68
CA GLY A 319 5.40 13.85 17.41
C GLY A 319 4.74 14.27 18.73
N ILE A 320 5.41 15.11 19.52
CA ILE A 320 4.87 15.64 20.78
C ILE A 320 3.59 16.45 20.53
N ILE A 321 3.62 17.36 19.54
CA ILE A 321 2.45 18.15 19.14
C ILE A 321 1.31 17.22 18.68
N GLY A 322 1.61 16.21 17.87
CA GLY A 322 0.63 15.22 17.44
C GLY A 322 -0.02 14.48 18.61
N CYS A 323 0.78 13.96 19.54
CA CYS A 323 0.29 13.31 20.75
C CYS A 323 -0.55 14.27 21.60
N ALA A 324 -0.11 15.52 21.76
CA ALA A 324 -0.83 16.54 22.50
C ALA A 324 -2.22 16.79 21.91
N ALA A 325 -2.36 16.85 20.57
CA ALA A 325 -3.67 17.02 19.94
C ALA A 325 -4.63 15.88 20.30
N PHE A 326 -4.16 14.63 20.32
CA PHE A 326 -4.98 13.48 20.71
C PHE A 326 -5.34 13.50 22.20
N VAL A 327 -4.38 13.80 23.08
CA VAL A 327 -4.59 13.88 24.53
C VAL A 327 -5.57 15.01 24.85
N ILE A 328 -5.32 16.22 24.34
CA ILE A 328 -6.21 17.37 24.53
C ILE A 328 -7.59 17.04 23.97
N GLY A 329 -7.69 16.45 22.78
CA GLY A 329 -8.97 16.02 22.23
C GLY A 329 -9.71 15.01 23.12
N ALA A 330 -9.01 14.07 23.76
CA ALA A 330 -9.62 13.10 24.67
C ALA A 330 -10.19 13.76 25.94
N PHE A 331 -9.51 14.78 26.50
CA PHE A 331 -9.91 15.42 27.76
C PHE A 331 -10.77 16.69 27.59
N ALA A 332 -10.69 17.37 26.44
CA ALA A 332 -11.35 18.66 26.20
C ALA A 332 -12.59 18.58 25.28
N GLY A 333 -13.23 17.40 25.23
CA GLY A 333 -14.50 17.20 24.50
C GLY A 333 -14.36 16.98 22.99
N GLY A 334 -13.21 16.50 22.51
CA GLY A 334 -13.01 16.11 21.12
C GLY A 334 -13.82 14.87 20.73
N SER A 335 -14.13 14.73 19.44
CA SER A 335 -14.81 13.57 18.89
C SER A 335 -13.84 12.57 18.25
N PHE A 336 -14.02 11.30 18.63
CA PHE A 336 -13.37 10.14 18.01
C PHE A 336 -14.35 9.34 17.14
N ALA A 337 -15.49 9.92 16.77
CA ALA A 337 -16.48 9.24 15.91
C ALA A 337 -15.87 8.83 14.56
N TRP A 338 -15.01 9.68 13.98
CA TRP A 338 -14.27 9.38 12.74
C TRP A 338 -13.39 8.13 12.86
N LEU A 339 -12.79 7.87 14.02
CA LEU A 339 -11.95 6.69 14.25
C LEU A 339 -12.83 5.44 14.34
N ARG A 340 -13.92 5.52 15.10
CA ARG A 340 -14.83 4.38 15.30
C ARG A 340 -15.55 4.00 14.01
N VAL A 341 -16.15 4.98 13.34
CA VAL A 341 -16.93 4.78 12.11
C VAL A 341 -16.00 4.50 10.92
N GLY A 342 -14.95 5.29 10.73
CA GLY A 342 -14.09 5.20 9.55
C GLY A 342 -13.02 4.10 9.57
N PHE A 343 -12.68 3.53 10.73
CA PHE A 343 -11.64 2.50 10.83
C PHE A 343 -12.08 1.23 11.56
N LEU A 344 -12.72 1.36 12.73
CA LEU A 344 -13.05 0.19 13.57
C LEU A 344 -14.28 -0.56 13.06
N TYR A 345 -15.29 0.17 12.59
CA TYR A 345 -16.59 -0.36 12.20
C TYR A 345 -16.51 -1.59 11.30
N GLY A 346 -15.83 -1.49 10.15
CA GLY A 346 -15.77 -2.59 9.19
C GLY A 346 -15.15 -3.87 9.75
N SER A 347 -14.17 -3.74 10.66
CA SER A 347 -13.54 -4.90 11.31
C SER A 347 -14.41 -5.53 12.40
N GLU A 348 -15.24 -4.73 13.08
CA GLU A 348 -16.14 -5.19 14.14
C GLU A 348 -17.44 -5.80 13.58
N HIS A 349 -17.97 -5.21 12.51
CA HIS A 349 -19.30 -5.52 11.98
C HIS A 349 -19.32 -6.76 11.05
N TYR A 350 -18.22 -7.05 10.34
CA TYR A 350 -18.17 -8.16 9.38
C TYR A 350 -17.25 -9.30 9.83
N PRO A 351 -17.65 -10.17 10.79
CA PRO A 351 -16.79 -11.20 11.38
C PRO A 351 -16.56 -12.44 10.49
N TYR A 352 -16.44 -12.25 9.17
CA TYR A 352 -16.26 -13.34 8.21
C TYR A 352 -14.80 -13.75 8.03
N LEU A 353 -14.53 -15.05 7.88
CA LEU A 353 -13.20 -15.52 7.48
C LEU A 353 -12.83 -14.98 6.09
N VAL A 354 -13.77 -15.07 5.15
CA VAL A 354 -13.67 -14.48 3.81
C VAL A 354 -15.00 -13.84 3.44
N ILE A 355 -14.95 -12.75 2.69
CA ILE A 355 -16.18 -12.08 2.21
C ILE A 355 -16.69 -12.76 0.93
N SER A 356 -15.79 -13.26 0.09
CA SER A 356 -16.12 -13.79 -1.24
C SER A 356 -15.03 -14.78 -1.72
N SER A 357 -14.70 -14.81 -3.00
CA SER A 357 -13.95 -15.88 -3.68
C SER A 357 -12.43 -15.70 -3.58
N CYS A 358 -11.91 -15.71 -2.35
CA CYS A 358 -10.49 -15.48 -2.08
C CYS A 358 -9.64 -16.74 -2.26
N TYR A 359 -8.44 -16.59 -2.82
CA TYR A 359 -7.43 -17.65 -2.94
C TYR A 359 -6.41 -17.57 -1.80
N ASN A 360 -6.84 -17.82 -0.57
CA ASN A 360 -6.00 -17.65 0.63
C ASN A 360 -6.29 -18.71 1.72
N LEU A 361 -5.51 -18.67 2.81
CA LEU A 361 -5.64 -19.61 3.93
C LEU A 361 -7.01 -19.51 4.62
N PRO A 362 -7.53 -18.32 4.97
CA PRO A 362 -8.88 -18.20 5.52
C PRO A 362 -9.97 -18.84 4.66
N SER A 363 -9.85 -18.80 3.32
CA SER A 363 -10.82 -19.47 2.44
C SER A 363 -10.77 -20.98 2.56
N LEU A 364 -9.59 -21.57 2.71
CA LEU A 364 -9.44 -23.01 2.94
C LEU A 364 -9.98 -23.40 4.32
N LEU A 365 -9.70 -22.60 5.35
CA LEU A 365 -10.22 -22.83 6.70
C LEU A 365 -11.75 -22.75 6.75
N SER A 366 -12.34 -21.80 6.02
CA SER A 366 -13.80 -21.69 5.91
C SER A 366 -14.43 -22.91 5.23
N GLN A 367 -13.75 -23.53 4.26
CA GLN A 367 -14.22 -24.79 3.63
C GLN A 367 -14.17 -25.98 4.61
N LEU A 368 -13.28 -25.92 5.60
CA LEU A 368 -13.19 -26.90 6.68
C LEU A 368 -14.19 -26.61 7.83
N GLY A 369 -15.09 -25.64 7.67
CA GLY A 369 -16.13 -25.32 8.65
C GLY A 369 -15.68 -24.43 9.82
N TRP A 370 -14.48 -23.86 9.77
CA TRP A 370 -14.02 -22.94 10.82
C TRP A 370 -14.67 -21.56 10.67
N SER A 371 -14.70 -20.81 11.78
CA SER A 371 -15.11 -19.41 11.91
C SER A 371 -14.05 -18.59 12.64
N LEU A 372 -14.04 -17.26 12.43
CA LEU A 372 -13.08 -16.36 13.07
C LEU A 372 -13.15 -16.36 14.60
N LYS A 373 -14.34 -16.62 15.14
CA LYS A 373 -14.59 -16.59 16.58
C LYS A 373 -14.35 -17.93 17.26
N ASP A 374 -14.05 -18.97 16.50
CA ASP A 374 -13.81 -20.29 17.06
C ASP A 374 -12.57 -20.28 17.97
N PRO A 375 -12.64 -21.00 19.11
CA PRO A 375 -11.50 -21.15 19.99
C PRO A 375 -10.42 -21.99 19.29
N PHE A 376 -9.21 -21.43 19.16
CA PHE A 376 -8.05 -22.15 18.66
C PHE A 376 -7.25 -22.78 19.80
N CYS A 377 -7.11 -22.05 20.91
CA CYS A 377 -6.48 -22.52 22.13
C CYS A 377 -7.13 -21.85 23.34
N SER A 378 -7.41 -22.62 24.39
CA SER A 378 -7.90 -22.11 25.66
C SER A 378 -6.97 -22.55 26.78
N VAL A 379 -6.44 -21.59 27.54
CA VAL A 379 -5.57 -21.87 28.68
C VAL A 379 -6.23 -21.34 29.94
N HIS A 380 -6.36 -22.20 30.95
CA HIS A 380 -6.79 -21.84 32.29
C HIS A 380 -5.55 -21.57 33.16
N PHE A 381 -5.43 -20.35 33.68
CA PHE A 381 -4.41 -19.99 34.67
C PHE A 381 -5.13 -19.53 35.96
N GLY A 382 -5.44 -20.48 36.84
CA GLY A 382 -6.25 -20.21 38.04
C GLY A 382 -7.63 -19.66 37.67
N SER A 383 -7.94 -18.43 38.09
CA SER A 383 -9.19 -17.73 37.76
C SER A 383 -9.17 -17.00 36.40
N LEU A 384 -8.01 -16.89 35.75
CA LEU A 384 -7.89 -16.23 34.45
C LEU A 384 -8.10 -17.22 33.32
N TYR A 385 -9.12 -16.94 32.50
CA TYR A 385 -9.43 -17.74 31.33
C TYR A 385 -8.98 -17.03 30.06
N PHE A 386 -7.97 -17.59 29.39
CA PHE A 386 -7.44 -17.05 28.14
C PHE A 386 -7.98 -17.84 26.95
N HIS A 387 -8.83 -17.18 26.16
CA HIS A 387 -9.30 -17.70 24.88
C HIS A 387 -8.55 -17.05 23.72
N LEU A 388 -7.72 -17.84 23.05
CA LEU A 388 -7.11 -17.46 21.78
C LEU A 388 -8.03 -17.93 20.65
N THR A 389 -8.74 -17.00 20.02
CA THR A 389 -9.59 -17.29 18.85
C THR A 389 -8.77 -17.43 17.58
N LEU A 390 -9.32 -18.08 16.56
CA LEU A 390 -8.70 -18.16 15.23
C LEU A 390 -8.34 -16.77 14.67
N GLN A 391 -9.19 -15.77 14.88
CA GLN A 391 -8.92 -14.38 14.48
C GLN A 391 -7.61 -13.85 15.08
N TRP A 392 -7.36 -14.08 16.37
CA TRP A 392 -6.12 -13.66 17.02
C TRP A 392 -4.93 -14.48 16.57
N THR A 393 -5.10 -15.80 16.40
CA THR A 393 -4.05 -16.67 15.85
C THR A 393 -3.56 -16.17 14.49
N LEU A 394 -4.47 -15.88 13.56
CA LEU A 394 -4.13 -15.37 12.22
C LEU A 394 -3.44 -13.98 12.29
N ARG A 395 -3.90 -13.10 13.19
CA ARG A 395 -3.27 -11.78 13.42
C ARG A 395 -1.86 -11.90 13.98
N LEU A 396 -1.63 -12.80 14.94
CA LEU A 396 -0.31 -13.04 15.53
C LEU A 396 0.63 -13.69 14.52
N LEU A 397 0.15 -14.65 13.72
CA LEU A 397 0.92 -15.26 12.65
C LEU A 397 1.35 -14.22 11.62
N TYR A 398 0.44 -13.34 11.20
CA TYR A 398 0.76 -12.24 10.30
C TYR A 398 1.76 -11.25 10.93
N LEU A 399 1.61 -10.89 12.20
CA LEU A 399 2.56 -10.01 12.91
C LEU A 399 3.97 -10.63 13.00
N GLY A 400 4.05 -11.94 13.23
CA GLY A 400 5.30 -12.70 13.19
C GLY A 400 5.93 -12.64 11.80
N ALA A 401 5.16 -12.93 10.75
CA ALA A 401 5.61 -12.87 9.37
C ALA A 401 6.05 -11.44 8.96
N LEU A 402 5.34 -10.41 9.40
CA LEU A 402 5.67 -9.00 9.21
C LEU A 402 7.02 -8.64 9.85
N SER A 403 7.25 -9.15 11.07
CA SER A 403 8.52 -8.99 11.78
C SER A 403 9.67 -9.67 11.04
N VAL A 404 9.44 -10.86 10.47
CA VAL A 404 10.41 -11.56 9.62
C VAL A 404 10.71 -10.78 8.36
N CYS A 405 9.71 -10.22 7.68
CA CYS A 405 9.93 -9.34 6.52
C CYS A 405 10.74 -8.10 6.90
N ALA A 406 10.43 -7.45 8.03
CA ALA A 406 11.17 -6.28 8.51
C ALA A 406 12.63 -6.62 8.84
N TYR A 407 12.88 -7.78 9.45
CA TYR A 407 14.23 -8.31 9.66
C TYR A 407 14.97 -8.57 8.34
N GLY A 408 14.30 -9.21 7.38
CA GLY A 408 14.82 -9.44 6.03
C GLY A 408 15.21 -8.14 5.33
N ALA A 409 14.34 -7.13 5.37
CA ALA A 409 14.60 -5.80 4.81
C ALA A 409 15.77 -5.10 5.52
N ALA A 410 15.82 -5.17 6.86
CA ALA A 410 16.91 -4.61 7.66
C ALA A 410 18.27 -5.17 7.26
N ARG A 411 18.34 -6.50 7.13
CA ARG A 411 19.54 -7.23 6.73
C ARG A 411 19.92 -6.97 5.28
N GLN A 412 18.99 -7.17 4.35
CA GLN A 412 19.27 -7.07 2.91
C GLN A 412 19.66 -5.65 2.51
N VAL A 413 19.12 -4.61 3.15
CA VAL A 413 19.59 -3.23 2.91
C VAL A 413 20.99 -3.00 3.44
N ARG A 414 21.35 -3.58 4.59
CA ARG A 414 22.72 -3.53 5.11
C ARG A 414 23.69 -4.24 4.16
N ASP A 415 23.30 -5.41 3.68
CA ASP A 415 24.09 -6.26 2.77
C ASP A 415 24.05 -5.75 1.31
N ARG A 416 23.29 -4.67 1.06
CA ARG A 416 23.02 -4.08 -0.26
C ARG A 416 22.46 -5.08 -1.27
N ASP A 417 21.67 -6.06 -0.82
CA ASP A 417 20.99 -7.01 -1.69
C ASP A 417 19.68 -6.44 -2.25
N SER A 418 19.46 -6.64 -3.55
CA SER A 418 18.23 -6.30 -4.27
C SER A 418 17.00 -7.03 -3.72
N ARG A 419 17.19 -8.16 -3.03
CA ARG A 419 16.12 -8.89 -2.34
C ARG A 419 15.40 -8.05 -1.28
N ALA A 420 15.97 -6.93 -0.82
CA ALA A 420 15.27 -5.98 0.03
C ALA A 420 13.93 -5.54 -0.58
N LEU A 421 13.82 -5.49 -1.92
CA LEU A 421 12.57 -5.25 -2.63
C LEU A 421 11.50 -6.30 -2.35
N ILE A 422 11.90 -7.57 -2.25
CA ILE A 422 10.99 -8.70 -1.93
C ILE A 422 10.53 -8.61 -0.47
N ALA A 423 11.43 -8.25 0.45
CA ALA A 423 11.07 -8.03 1.85
C ALA A 423 10.10 -6.84 2.03
N ILE A 424 10.20 -5.82 1.18
CA ILE A 424 9.23 -4.73 1.11
C ILE A 424 7.91 -5.21 0.50
N ALA A 425 7.91 -6.03 -0.55
CA ALA A 425 6.67 -6.49 -1.19
C ALA A 425 5.88 -7.54 -0.38
N ALA A 426 6.57 -8.44 0.33
CA ALA A 426 5.99 -9.59 1.01
C ALA A 426 4.87 -9.28 2.03
N PRO A 427 4.92 -8.19 2.83
CA PRO A 427 3.83 -7.79 3.73
C PRO A 427 2.45 -7.77 3.08
N TRP A 428 2.31 -7.25 1.86
CA TRP A 428 1.02 -7.20 1.15
C TRP A 428 0.51 -8.59 0.76
N LEU A 429 1.41 -9.47 0.32
CA LEU A 429 1.08 -10.84 -0.02
C LEU A 429 0.68 -11.64 1.22
N LEU A 430 1.41 -11.45 2.33
CA LEU A 430 1.13 -12.10 3.62
C LEU A 430 -0.17 -11.60 4.24
N MET A 431 -0.48 -10.31 4.09
CA MET A 431 -1.73 -9.72 4.56
C MET A 431 -2.91 -10.45 3.91
N PHE A 432 -2.91 -10.59 2.58
CA PHE A 432 -3.96 -11.31 1.86
C PHE A 432 -3.98 -12.80 2.18
N ALA A 433 -2.80 -13.43 2.28
CA ALA A 433 -2.67 -14.87 2.48
C ALA A 433 -3.13 -15.34 3.87
N LEU A 434 -2.88 -14.55 4.92
CA LEU A 434 -3.00 -14.98 6.32
C LEU A 434 -4.18 -14.35 7.06
N LEU A 435 -4.47 -13.05 6.87
CA LEU A 435 -5.51 -12.39 7.65
C LEU A 435 -6.90 -12.81 7.16
N GLY A 436 -7.85 -12.99 8.08
CA GLY A 436 -9.27 -13.13 7.74
C GLY A 436 -9.91 -11.80 7.35
N GLN A 437 -11.22 -11.80 7.07
CA GLN A 437 -11.98 -10.63 6.59
C GLN A 437 -11.41 -10.07 5.27
N MET A 438 -10.78 -10.93 4.47
CA MET A 438 -10.20 -10.55 3.19
C MET A 438 -11.22 -10.62 2.06
N HIS A 439 -11.03 -9.71 1.12
CA HIS A 439 -11.78 -9.56 -0.10
C HIS A 439 -10.85 -9.87 -1.29
N GLU A 440 -11.36 -10.49 -2.34
CA GLU A 440 -10.65 -10.86 -3.59
C GLU A 440 -9.79 -9.75 -4.16
N ARG A 441 -10.29 -8.51 -4.11
CA ARG A 441 -9.60 -7.32 -4.63
C ARG A 441 -8.34 -6.98 -3.84
N TYR A 442 -8.20 -7.42 -2.58
CA TYR A 442 -7.05 -7.06 -1.76
C TYR A 442 -5.74 -7.72 -2.20
N LEU A 443 -5.77 -8.79 -3.03
CA LEU A 443 -4.55 -9.30 -3.64
C LEU A 443 -3.94 -8.32 -4.64
N VAL A 444 -4.71 -7.33 -5.14
CA VAL A 444 -4.23 -6.32 -6.09
C VAL A 444 -2.99 -5.58 -5.57
N TRP A 445 -2.95 -5.28 -4.26
CA TRP A 445 -1.79 -4.60 -3.68
C TRP A 445 -0.54 -5.49 -3.72
N GLY A 446 -0.71 -6.77 -3.39
CA GLY A 446 0.36 -7.76 -3.51
C GLY A 446 0.82 -7.93 -4.96
N ALA A 447 -0.11 -8.04 -5.91
CA ALA A 447 0.18 -8.14 -7.34
C ALA A 447 1.00 -6.95 -7.85
N VAL A 448 0.53 -5.71 -7.62
CA VAL A 448 1.24 -4.50 -8.06
C VAL A 448 2.62 -4.37 -7.41
N VAL A 449 2.71 -4.51 -6.08
CA VAL A 449 3.98 -4.30 -5.38
C VAL A 449 4.97 -5.44 -5.70
N SER A 450 4.50 -6.65 -5.98
CA SER A 450 5.37 -7.77 -6.35
C SER A 450 6.09 -7.59 -7.69
N ALA A 451 5.68 -6.64 -8.54
CA ALA A 451 6.36 -6.27 -9.79
C ALA A 451 7.83 -5.87 -9.58
N VAL A 452 8.21 -5.45 -8.36
CA VAL A 452 9.62 -5.20 -8.01
C VAL A 452 10.52 -6.44 -8.19
N ALA A 453 9.95 -7.64 -8.24
CA ALA A 453 10.66 -8.90 -8.50
C ALA A 453 11.37 -8.94 -9.85
N LEU A 454 10.90 -8.19 -10.85
CA LEU A 454 11.56 -8.01 -12.14
C LEU A 454 12.96 -7.37 -12.01
N GLY A 455 13.19 -6.65 -10.91
CA GLY A 455 14.50 -6.11 -10.56
C GLY A 455 15.43 -7.10 -9.85
N VAL A 456 14.91 -8.23 -9.37
CA VAL A 456 15.63 -9.15 -8.48
C VAL A 456 16.03 -10.43 -9.21
N SER A 457 15.08 -11.17 -9.77
CA SER A 457 15.37 -12.43 -10.49
C SER A 457 14.25 -12.85 -11.42
N PHE A 458 14.59 -13.59 -12.48
CA PHE A 458 13.62 -14.16 -13.42
C PHE A 458 12.62 -15.10 -12.73
N ARG A 459 13.09 -15.98 -11.83
CA ARG A 459 12.22 -16.91 -11.08
C ARG A 459 11.14 -16.18 -10.28
N LEU A 460 11.49 -15.11 -9.58
CA LEU A 460 10.52 -14.30 -8.83
C LEU A 460 9.60 -13.50 -9.76
N SER A 461 10.07 -13.16 -10.96
CA SER A 461 9.25 -12.48 -11.97
C SER A 461 8.14 -13.40 -12.49
N VAL A 462 8.43 -14.69 -12.71
CA VAL A 462 7.40 -15.70 -13.06
C VAL A 462 6.35 -15.78 -11.96
N ILE A 463 6.77 -15.82 -10.69
CA ILE A 463 5.85 -15.85 -9.54
C ILE A 463 4.98 -14.59 -9.48
N HIS A 464 5.54 -13.41 -9.75
CA HIS A 464 4.75 -12.17 -9.88
C HIS A 464 3.62 -12.31 -10.91
N PHE A 465 3.90 -12.85 -12.09
CA PHE A 465 2.86 -13.04 -13.12
C PHE A 465 1.80 -14.06 -12.71
N ILE A 466 2.16 -15.11 -11.96
CA ILE A 466 1.18 -16.05 -11.39
C ILE A 466 0.27 -15.34 -10.38
N ILE A 467 0.84 -14.52 -9.48
CA ILE A 467 0.08 -13.73 -8.51
C ILE A 467 -0.84 -12.73 -9.21
N SER A 468 -0.33 -12.02 -10.22
CA SER A 468 -1.10 -11.09 -11.05
C SER A 468 -2.28 -11.79 -11.71
N ALA A 469 -2.05 -12.93 -12.37
CA ALA A 469 -3.11 -13.72 -12.99
C ALA A 469 -4.15 -14.19 -11.96
N ALA A 470 -3.72 -14.69 -10.80
CA ALA A 470 -4.63 -15.10 -9.74
C ALA A 470 -5.49 -13.93 -9.22
N SER A 471 -4.89 -12.76 -9.01
CA SER A 471 -5.58 -11.52 -8.62
C SER A 471 -6.65 -11.13 -9.65
N THR A 472 -6.28 -11.13 -10.92
CA THR A 472 -7.18 -10.84 -12.05
C THR A 472 -8.34 -11.81 -12.13
N VAL A 473 -8.07 -13.11 -12.00
CA VAL A 473 -9.10 -14.15 -12.05
C VAL A 473 -10.12 -13.97 -10.91
N MET A 474 -9.69 -13.67 -9.69
CA MET A 474 -10.62 -13.46 -8.58
C MET A 474 -11.52 -12.24 -8.79
N ILE A 475 -10.98 -11.13 -9.33
CA ILE A 475 -11.76 -9.92 -9.64
C ILE A 475 -12.77 -10.22 -10.75
N VAL A 476 -12.33 -10.87 -11.84
CA VAL A 476 -13.21 -11.26 -12.95
C VAL A 476 -14.32 -12.17 -12.46
N HIS A 477 -14.00 -13.17 -11.63
CA HIS A 477 -14.99 -14.08 -11.07
C HIS A 477 -16.16 -13.34 -10.40
N VAL A 478 -15.85 -12.30 -9.63
CA VAL A 478 -16.87 -11.54 -8.89
C VAL A 478 -17.66 -10.61 -9.79
N MET A 479 -17.00 -9.99 -10.77
CA MET A 479 -17.69 -9.22 -11.81
C MET A 479 -18.69 -10.10 -12.59
N LEU A 480 -18.36 -11.37 -12.83
CA LEU A 480 -19.26 -12.33 -13.47
C LEU A 480 -20.41 -12.77 -12.55
N ILE A 481 -20.12 -13.05 -11.27
CA ILE A 481 -21.12 -13.45 -10.27
C ILE A 481 -22.15 -12.34 -10.03
N ASP A 482 -21.76 -11.06 -10.01
CA ASP A 482 -22.69 -9.95 -9.70
C ASP A 482 -23.87 -9.89 -10.69
N LYS A 483 -23.62 -10.14 -11.98
CA LYS A 483 -24.66 -10.09 -13.02
C LYS A 483 -25.30 -11.43 -13.35
N LYS A 484 -24.63 -12.56 -13.04
CA LYS A 484 -25.07 -13.93 -13.37
C LYS A 484 -25.60 -14.07 -14.80
N LEU A 485 -24.84 -13.59 -15.78
CA LEU A 485 -25.24 -13.75 -17.18
C LEU A 485 -25.20 -15.25 -17.55
N GLU A 486 -26.24 -15.77 -18.19
CA GLU A 486 -26.35 -17.21 -18.52
C GLU A 486 -25.13 -17.74 -19.28
N ALA A 487 -24.62 -16.96 -20.25
CA ALA A 487 -23.43 -17.29 -21.03
C ALA A 487 -22.14 -17.43 -20.20
N THR A 488 -22.14 -16.97 -18.94
CA THR A 488 -20.97 -16.94 -18.05
C THR A 488 -21.04 -17.98 -16.94
N LEU A 489 -22.15 -18.73 -16.82
CA LEU A 489 -22.37 -19.69 -15.73
C LEU A 489 -21.33 -20.81 -15.72
N TRP A 490 -21.01 -21.37 -16.89
CA TRP A 490 -19.95 -22.39 -17.00
C TRP A 490 -18.59 -21.88 -16.50
N ALA A 491 -18.23 -20.63 -16.84
CA ALA A 491 -16.98 -20.04 -16.38
C ALA A 491 -16.98 -19.81 -14.86
N ILE A 492 -18.11 -19.37 -14.29
CA ILE A 492 -18.29 -19.21 -12.84
C ILE A 492 -18.11 -20.56 -12.13
N ASP A 493 -18.73 -21.63 -12.63
CA ASP A 493 -18.66 -22.94 -12.00
C ASP A 493 -17.25 -23.57 -12.10
N LEU A 494 -16.57 -23.39 -13.24
CA LEU A 494 -15.16 -23.76 -13.38
C LEU A 494 -14.29 -23.02 -12.35
N LEU A 495 -14.46 -21.70 -12.19
CA LEU A 495 -13.70 -20.89 -11.24
C LEU A 495 -13.98 -21.25 -9.78
N LYS A 496 -15.22 -21.66 -9.46
CA LYS A 496 -15.53 -22.22 -8.14
C LYS A 496 -14.81 -23.54 -7.90
N HIS A 497 -14.78 -24.43 -8.89
CA HIS A 497 -14.14 -25.75 -8.76
C HIS A 497 -12.62 -25.66 -8.60
N VAL A 498 -11.97 -24.74 -9.32
CA VAL A 498 -10.50 -24.56 -9.27
C VAL A 498 -10.03 -23.81 -8.02
N ARG A 499 -10.94 -23.15 -7.28
CA ARG A 499 -10.61 -22.29 -6.12
C ARG A 499 -9.66 -22.92 -5.10
N PRO A 500 -9.86 -24.14 -4.58
CA PRO A 500 -8.96 -24.71 -3.56
C PRO A 500 -7.53 -24.87 -4.09
N TYR A 501 -7.38 -25.33 -5.35
CA TYR A 501 -6.08 -25.48 -6.00
C TYR A 501 -5.41 -24.12 -6.21
N ALA A 502 -6.17 -23.12 -6.65
CA ALA A 502 -5.68 -21.75 -6.81
C ALA A 502 -5.21 -21.17 -5.47
N SER A 503 -5.91 -21.41 -4.36
CA SER A 503 -5.49 -21.03 -3.01
C SER A 503 -4.12 -21.64 -2.66
N VAL A 504 -3.93 -22.94 -2.91
CA VAL A 504 -2.65 -23.62 -2.63
C VAL A 504 -1.52 -23.02 -3.47
N VAL A 505 -1.76 -22.70 -4.75
CA VAL A 505 -0.78 -22.07 -5.63
C VAL A 505 -0.40 -20.67 -5.13
N VAL A 506 -1.38 -19.83 -4.77
CA VAL A 506 -1.13 -18.49 -4.23
C VAL A 506 -0.34 -18.58 -2.93
N LEU A 507 -0.74 -19.45 -1.98
CA LEU A 507 -0.03 -19.66 -0.73
C LEU A 507 1.42 -20.14 -0.94
N SER A 508 1.64 -21.03 -1.91
CA SER A 508 2.98 -21.49 -2.30
C SER A 508 3.83 -20.34 -2.83
N CYS A 509 3.25 -19.47 -3.67
CA CYS A 509 3.91 -18.27 -4.17
C CYS A 509 4.31 -17.31 -3.03
N VAL A 510 3.39 -17.07 -2.08
CA VAL A 510 3.66 -16.23 -0.89
C VAL A 510 4.75 -16.84 -0.01
N ALA A 511 4.73 -18.16 0.19
CA ALA A 511 5.76 -18.88 0.95
C ALA A 511 7.15 -18.72 0.29
N VAL A 512 7.23 -18.80 -1.04
CA VAL A 512 8.49 -18.54 -1.76
C VAL A 512 8.95 -17.10 -1.57
N TYR A 513 8.05 -16.12 -1.59
CA TYR A 513 8.40 -14.72 -1.29
C TYR A 513 8.97 -14.59 0.13
N LEU A 514 8.27 -15.12 1.13
CA LEU A 514 8.71 -15.10 2.53
C LEU A 514 10.08 -15.77 2.70
N TRP A 515 10.29 -16.94 2.09
CA TRP A 515 11.57 -17.64 2.11
C TRP A 515 12.72 -16.78 1.56
N ASN A 516 12.49 -16.05 0.46
CA ASN A 516 13.49 -15.16 -0.13
C ASN A 516 13.74 -13.89 0.71
N THR A 517 12.88 -13.54 1.66
CA THR A 517 13.15 -12.46 2.63
C THR A 517 14.19 -12.86 3.68
N VAL A 518 14.27 -14.15 4.04
CA VAL A 518 15.14 -14.64 5.12
C VAL A 518 16.42 -15.29 4.60
N ARG A 519 16.41 -15.80 3.35
CA ARG A 519 17.51 -16.58 2.80
C ARG A 519 18.85 -15.87 2.92
N MET A 520 19.75 -16.45 3.72
CA MET A 520 21.14 -16.03 3.79
C MET A 520 21.79 -16.16 2.41
N PRO A 521 22.68 -15.24 1.99
CA PRO A 521 23.61 -15.58 0.93
C PRO A 521 24.36 -16.83 1.42
N ILE A 522 24.14 -17.96 0.73
CA ILE A 522 25.01 -19.13 0.85
C ILE A 522 26.42 -18.56 0.75
N LEU A 523 27.27 -18.87 1.75
CA LEU A 523 28.67 -18.45 1.79
C LEU A 523 29.17 -18.40 0.35
N GLN A 524 29.40 -17.18 -0.18
CA GLN A 524 30.30 -17.06 -1.30
C GLN A 524 31.59 -17.63 -0.75
N HIS A 525 31.90 -18.86 -1.17
CA HIS A 525 33.13 -19.55 -0.87
C HIS A 525 34.21 -18.54 -1.24
N ARG A 526 34.77 -17.91 -0.21
CA ARG A 526 35.84 -16.94 -0.36
C ARG A 526 36.97 -17.87 -0.76
N SER A 527 37.17 -18.05 -2.08
CA SER A 527 38.30 -18.81 -2.58
C SER A 527 39.52 -18.28 -1.82
N PRO A 528 40.28 -19.15 -1.13
CA PRO A 528 41.46 -18.72 -0.41
C PRO A 528 42.30 -17.93 -1.41
N ARG A 529 42.66 -16.71 -1.01
CA ARG A 529 43.66 -15.92 -1.71
C ARG A 529 44.86 -16.87 -1.89
N PRO A 530 45.35 -17.15 -3.11
CA PRO A 530 46.60 -17.90 -3.23
C PRO A 530 47.61 -17.15 -2.38
N ALA A 531 48.21 -17.87 -1.44
CA ALA A 531 49.29 -17.33 -0.62
C ALA A 531 50.31 -16.78 -1.61
N GLN A 532 50.51 -15.47 -1.57
CA GLN A 532 51.61 -14.85 -2.27
C GLN A 532 52.83 -15.30 -1.47
N GLU A 533 53.53 -16.32 -1.97
CA GLU A 533 54.81 -16.73 -1.39
C GLU A 533 55.71 -15.49 -1.32
N PRO A 534 56.26 -15.16 -0.14
CA PRO A 534 57.25 -14.10 -0.06
C PRO A 534 58.50 -14.60 -0.80
N SER A 535 58.81 -13.98 -1.94
CA SER A 535 60.08 -14.16 -2.61
C SER A 535 61.19 -13.58 -1.74
N LEU A 536 61.70 -14.40 -0.82
CA LEU A 536 62.98 -14.19 -0.14
C LEU A 536 64.08 -14.35 -1.18
N SER A 537 64.47 -13.22 -1.80
CA SER A 537 65.70 -13.10 -2.56
C SER A 537 66.87 -13.14 -1.59
N LEU A 538 67.43 -14.32 -1.35
CA LEU A 538 68.78 -14.47 -0.82
C LEU A 538 69.75 -14.11 -1.96
N GLY A 539 70.16 -12.85 -2.00
CA GLY A 539 71.31 -12.44 -2.80
C GLY A 539 72.60 -12.96 -2.15
N PRO A 540 73.61 -13.38 -2.93
CA PRO A 540 74.87 -13.84 -2.38
C PRO A 540 75.61 -12.68 -1.68
N GLU A 541 76.19 -12.97 -0.51
CA GLU A 541 77.09 -12.08 0.21
C GLU A 541 78.29 -11.68 -0.65
N PRO A 542 78.77 -10.43 -0.57
CA PRO A 542 80.08 -10.07 -1.10
C PRO A 542 81.17 -10.45 -0.08
N GLU A 543 82.12 -11.27 -0.53
CA GLU A 543 83.39 -11.51 0.17
C GLU A 543 84.16 -10.18 0.35
N GLU A 544 84.78 -10.04 1.51
CA GLU A 544 85.57 -8.90 1.96
C GLU A 544 86.85 -8.69 1.12
N ALA A 545 87.17 -7.43 0.84
CA ALA A 545 88.53 -6.88 0.71
C ALA A 545 88.53 -5.40 1.09
#